data_AF-A0A1C3TRB9-F1
#
_entry.id   AF-A0A1C3TRB9-F1
#
_cell.length_a   1.000
_cell.length_b   1.000
_cell.length_c   1.000
_cell.angle_alpha   90.00
_cell.angle_beta   90.00
_cell.angle_gamma   90.00
#
_symmetry.space_group_name_H-M   'P 1'
#
loop_
_entity.id
_entity.type
_entity.pdbx_description
1 polymer ?
#
loop_
_entity_poly.entity_id
_entity_poly.type
_entity_poly.pdbx_seq_one_letter_code
_entity_poly.pdbx_strand_id
1 'polypeptide(L)'
;MVSTGFAVVRPALQLLSRYGKYALQATGFVDEVISRSTGVSYPAINASDLVRICVPVPPAEEQSAIAAFLDRETAKIDALIAEQEKLIALLAEKRQTTISHAVTKGLNPNAPMKDSGIAWLGEVPAHWEVKQLRHFAEVLRGKFTHRPRNDPAFYDGGYPFVQTGDITGASRYIQSFRQTLNERGTSVSKEFPSGTLVMAIAANIGDVAILTFPAYFPDSIVGLVPKLGVDLPFLYYLMTAMKTPMMQTATVSTQLNLNVDQISSLVAGCPPVSEQAAIAAFLDAELERLEALQAEAERGIELLKERRSALIAAAVTGQIDVRGQVEDIAI
;
A
#
# COMPACT_ATOMS: atom_id res chain seq x y z
N MET A 1 -7.64 33.40 7.64
CA MET A 1 -7.68 32.78 8.98
C MET A 1 -7.10 31.39 8.86
N VAL A 2 -6.21 31.00 9.77
CA VAL A 2 -5.70 29.61 9.88
C VAL A 2 -6.49 28.89 11.00
N SER A 3 -6.53 27.56 10.95
CA SER A 3 -7.20 26.76 11.99
C SER A 3 -6.57 27.00 13.37
N THR A 4 -7.37 26.86 14.44
CA THR A 4 -6.94 27.05 15.83
C THR A 4 -5.88 26.05 16.31
N GLY A 5 -5.66 24.96 15.55
CA GLY A 5 -4.57 24.02 15.77
C GLY A 5 -3.19 24.50 15.33
N PHE A 6 -3.09 25.67 14.67
CA PHE A 6 -1.81 26.25 14.24
C PHE A 6 -1.36 27.37 15.17
N ALA A 7 -0.09 27.35 15.56
CA ALA A 7 0.58 28.48 16.18
C ALA A 7 1.23 29.37 15.10
N VAL A 8 0.76 30.61 14.97
CA VAL A 8 1.37 31.58 14.05
C VAL A 8 2.54 32.26 14.75
N VAL A 9 3.76 31.91 14.35
CA VAL A 9 4.99 32.54 14.87
C VAL A 9 5.36 33.73 13.99
N ARG A 10 5.39 34.93 14.58
CA ARG A 10 5.93 36.13 13.93
C ARG A 10 7.28 36.45 14.54
N PRO A 11 8.38 36.42 13.77
CA PRO A 11 9.70 36.70 14.30
C PRO A 11 9.81 38.16 14.75
N ALA A 12 10.54 38.39 15.85
CA ALA A 12 10.92 39.72 16.30
C ALA A 12 12.02 40.31 15.39
N LEU A 13 12.30 41.62 15.50
CA LEU A 13 13.26 42.37 14.66
C LEU A 13 14.64 41.72 14.50
N GLN A 14 15.08 40.89 15.45
CA GLN A 14 16.40 40.26 15.45
C GLN A 14 16.44 38.86 14.80
N LEU A 15 15.29 38.29 14.39
CA LEU A 15 15.20 36.96 13.81
C LEU A 15 14.71 37.05 12.36
N LEU A 16 15.53 36.65 11.39
CA LEU A 16 15.13 36.59 9.99
C LEU A 16 14.14 35.45 9.78
N SER A 17 13.02 35.70 9.09
CA SER A 17 11.96 34.70 8.90
C SER A 17 12.45 33.42 8.21
N ARG A 18 13.37 33.54 7.23
CA ARG A 18 13.97 32.39 6.52
C ARG A 18 14.79 31.51 7.46
N TYR A 19 15.62 32.11 8.30
CA TYR A 19 16.38 31.37 9.32
C TYR A 19 15.46 30.81 10.41
N GLY A 20 14.49 31.61 10.87
CA GLY A 20 13.50 31.20 11.86
C GLY A 20 12.72 29.95 11.44
N LYS A 21 12.39 29.80 10.15
CA LYS A 21 11.81 28.55 9.60
C LYS A 21 12.68 27.33 9.93
N TYR A 22 13.99 27.40 9.66
CA TYR A 22 14.92 26.31 9.93
C TYR A 22 15.17 26.08 11.42
N ALA A 23 15.27 27.15 12.20
CA ALA A 23 15.45 27.06 13.65
C ALA A 23 14.30 26.30 14.33
N LEU A 24 13.06 26.50 13.85
CA LEU A 24 11.87 25.79 14.35
C LEU A 24 11.76 24.34 13.82
N GLN A 25 12.53 23.97 12.78
CA GLN A 25 12.60 22.63 12.21
C GLN A 25 13.77 21.80 12.74
N ALA A 26 14.74 22.43 13.40
CA ALA A 26 15.88 21.73 13.99
C ALA A 26 15.39 20.72 15.05
N THR A 27 15.97 19.52 15.04
CA THR A 27 15.56 18.43 15.94
C THR A 27 15.55 18.85 17.41
N GLY A 28 16.56 19.60 17.87
CA GLY A 28 16.59 20.10 19.24
C GLY A 28 15.40 21.01 19.63
N PHE A 29 14.83 21.76 18.68
CA PHE A 29 13.61 22.54 18.93
C PHE A 29 12.37 21.63 18.93
N VAL A 30 12.28 20.72 17.95
CA VAL A 30 11.15 19.78 17.83
C VAL A 30 11.06 18.84 19.04
N ASP A 31 12.19 18.34 19.53
CA ASP A 31 12.26 17.48 20.72
C ASP A 31 11.75 18.21 21.97
N GLU A 32 12.05 19.50 22.10
CA GLU A 32 11.54 20.33 23.19
C GLU A 32 10.04 20.64 23.06
N VAL A 33 9.52 20.74 21.84
CA VAL A 33 8.07 20.81 21.59
C VAL A 33 7.39 19.51 22.02
N ILE A 34 7.97 18.36 21.67
CA ILE A 34 7.44 17.04 22.03
C ILE A 34 7.47 16.84 23.55
N SER A 35 8.58 17.19 24.22
CA SER A 35 8.74 17.04 25.68
C SER A 35 7.73 17.88 26.48
N ARG A 36 7.30 19.02 25.93
CA ARG A 36 6.31 19.93 26.54
C ARG A 36 4.87 19.67 26.06
N SER A 37 4.66 18.73 25.14
CA SER A 37 3.34 18.38 24.66
C SER A 37 2.58 17.54 25.69
N THR A 38 1.27 17.76 25.79
CA THR A 38 0.39 17.07 26.75
C THR A 38 -0.66 16.26 26.00
N GLY A 39 -1.09 15.13 26.59
CA GLY A 39 -2.07 14.21 26.00
C GLY A 39 -1.44 12.96 25.39
N VAL A 40 -2.06 11.79 25.64
CA VAL A 40 -1.54 10.48 25.21
C VAL A 40 -1.97 10.16 23.77
N SER A 41 -3.25 10.34 23.46
CA SER A 41 -3.82 10.02 22.14
C SER A 41 -3.71 11.16 21.13
N TYR A 42 -3.54 12.40 21.61
CA TYR A 42 -3.39 13.58 20.75
C TYR A 42 -2.48 14.60 21.44
N PRO A 43 -1.15 14.42 21.35
CA PRO A 43 -0.19 15.34 21.96
C PRO A 43 -0.35 16.75 21.38
N ALA A 44 -0.47 17.75 22.25
CA ALA A 44 -0.55 19.16 21.86
C ALA A 44 0.25 20.05 22.83
N ILE A 45 0.84 21.12 22.29
CA ILE A 45 1.54 22.16 23.05
C ILE A 45 0.74 23.47 23.05
N ASN A 46 0.65 24.13 24.20
CA ASN A 46 0.03 25.45 24.29
C ASN A 46 0.95 26.53 23.74
N ALA A 47 0.38 27.57 23.13
CA ALA A 47 1.16 28.69 22.58
C ALA A 47 2.07 29.35 23.64
N SER A 48 1.63 29.42 24.89
CA SER A 48 2.42 29.95 26.02
C SER A 48 3.66 29.14 26.34
N ASP A 49 3.65 27.84 26.09
CA ASP A 49 4.78 26.94 26.33
C ASP A 49 5.71 26.89 25.12
N LEU A 50 5.14 26.97 23.91
CA LEU A 50 5.90 27.06 22.66
C LEU A 50 6.82 28.28 22.63
N VAL A 51 6.33 29.47 23.04
CA VAL A 51 7.14 30.70 23.03
C VAL A 51 8.25 30.73 24.09
N ARG A 52 8.28 29.75 25.00
CA ARG A 52 9.33 29.58 26.03
C ARG A 52 10.47 28.69 25.57
N ILE A 53 10.38 28.10 24.38
CA ILE A 53 11.44 27.27 23.82
C ILE A 53 12.48 28.20 23.19
N CYS A 54 13.73 28.09 23.64
CA CYS A 54 14.82 28.92 23.15
C CYS A 54 15.30 28.42 21.78
N VAL A 55 15.65 29.36 20.91
CA VAL A 55 16.32 29.09 19.63
C VAL A 55 17.63 29.86 19.55
N PRO A 56 18.68 29.34 18.89
CA PRO A 56 19.90 30.10 18.62
C PRO A 56 19.59 31.30 17.72
N VAL A 57 20.07 32.49 18.08
CA VAL A 57 19.90 33.73 17.30
C VAL A 57 21.27 34.34 17.03
N PRO A 58 22.01 33.86 16.00
CA PRO A 58 23.29 34.44 15.63
C PRO A 58 23.12 35.83 14.96
N PRO A 59 24.20 36.57 14.66
CA PRO A 59 24.10 37.84 13.94
C PRO A 59 23.36 37.72 12.59
N ALA A 60 22.75 38.81 12.13
CA ALA A 60 21.88 38.80 10.93
C ALA A 60 22.58 38.29 9.66
N GLU A 61 23.88 38.57 9.50
CA GLU A 61 24.68 38.05 8.39
C GLU A 61 24.82 36.52 8.44
N GLU A 62 25.08 35.97 9.63
CA GLU A 62 25.19 34.53 9.85
C GLU A 62 23.84 33.83 9.67
N GLN A 63 22.74 34.43 10.17
CA GLN A 63 21.38 33.94 9.90
C GLN A 63 21.10 33.87 8.39
N SER A 64 21.51 34.89 7.64
CA SER A 64 21.33 34.94 6.18
C SER A 64 22.15 33.86 5.48
N ALA A 65 23.40 33.67 5.89
CA ALA A 65 24.29 32.64 5.36
C ALA A 65 23.76 31.22 5.62
N ILE A 66 23.35 30.93 6.86
CA ILE A 66 22.74 29.64 7.24
C ILE A 66 21.47 29.39 6.44
N ALA A 67 20.57 30.38 6.36
CA ALA A 67 19.33 30.22 5.62
C ALA A 67 19.57 29.96 4.12
N ALA A 68 20.51 30.68 3.49
CA ALA A 68 20.84 30.49 2.08
C ALA A 68 21.47 29.11 1.82
N PHE A 69 22.38 28.67 2.69
CA PHE A 69 22.95 27.34 2.65
C PHE A 69 21.89 26.25 2.78
N LEU A 70 21.03 26.35 3.81
CA LEU A 70 19.97 25.38 4.05
C LEU A 70 18.93 25.37 2.95
N ASP A 71 18.54 26.51 2.38
CA ASP A 71 17.63 26.56 1.22
C ASP A 71 18.21 25.76 0.04
N ARG A 72 19.50 25.95 -0.26
CA ARG A 72 20.17 25.23 -1.36
C ARG A 72 20.26 23.73 -1.10
N GLU A 73 20.75 23.33 0.07
CA GLU A 73 21.00 21.91 0.35
C GLU A 73 19.70 21.14 0.63
N THR A 74 18.72 21.74 1.29
CA THR A 74 17.41 21.10 1.50
C THR A 74 16.65 20.96 0.18
N ALA A 75 16.73 21.94 -0.73
CA ALA A 75 16.14 21.82 -2.07
C ALA A 75 16.75 20.66 -2.88
N LYS A 76 18.06 20.43 -2.79
CA LYS A 76 18.71 19.26 -3.43
C LYS A 76 18.18 17.95 -2.85
N ILE A 77 18.06 17.87 -1.52
CA ILE A 77 17.54 16.68 -0.85
C ILE A 77 16.08 16.43 -1.23
N ASP A 78 15.26 17.49 -1.24
CA ASP A 78 13.84 17.40 -1.60
C ASP A 78 13.66 16.95 -3.05
N ALA A 79 14.52 17.41 -3.97
CA ALA A 79 14.53 16.93 -5.36
C ALA A 79 14.88 15.43 -5.46
N LEU A 80 15.82 14.94 -4.66
CA LEU A 80 16.15 13.51 -4.61
C LEU A 80 15.01 12.68 -4.02
N ILE A 81 14.33 13.16 -2.97
CA ILE A 81 13.14 12.50 -2.42
C ILE A 81 12.04 12.41 -3.48
N ALA A 82 11.78 13.50 -4.21
CA ALA A 82 10.77 13.51 -5.27
C ALA A 82 11.07 12.50 -6.39
N GLU A 83 12.34 12.33 -6.79
CA GLU A 83 12.69 11.32 -7.79
C GLU A 83 12.54 9.88 -7.26
N GLN A 84 12.82 9.64 -5.98
CA GLN A 84 12.57 8.34 -5.35
C GLN A 84 11.07 8.02 -5.26
N GLU A 85 10.23 9.00 -4.88
CA GLU A 85 8.77 8.84 -4.86
C GLU A 85 8.21 8.52 -6.26
N LYS A 86 8.75 9.18 -7.30
CA LYS A 86 8.43 8.89 -8.69
C LYS A 86 8.88 7.49 -9.11
N LEU A 87 10.06 7.04 -8.69
CA LEU A 87 10.54 5.67 -8.93
C LEU A 87 9.59 4.65 -8.30
N ILE A 88 9.13 4.86 -7.06
CA ILE A 88 8.16 3.98 -6.38
C ILE A 88 6.86 3.90 -7.19
N ALA A 89 6.35 5.03 -7.69
CA ALA A 89 5.16 5.04 -8.54
C ALA A 89 5.36 4.24 -9.83
N LEU A 90 6.51 4.38 -10.50
CA LEU A 90 6.85 3.63 -11.70
C LEU A 90 7.01 2.12 -11.44
N LEU A 91 7.57 1.73 -10.30
CA LEU A 91 7.68 0.33 -9.88
C LEU A 91 6.29 -0.28 -9.65
N ALA A 92 5.36 0.47 -9.05
CA ALA A 92 3.98 0.03 -8.87
C ALA A 92 3.26 -0.18 -10.22
N GLU A 93 3.44 0.74 -11.18
CA GLU A 93 2.92 0.59 -12.55
C GLU A 93 3.53 -0.61 -13.26
N LYS A 94 4.85 -0.81 -13.12
CA LYS A 94 5.57 -1.94 -13.69
C LYS A 94 5.04 -3.26 -13.12
N ARG A 95 4.81 -3.36 -11.80
CA ARG A 95 4.20 -4.53 -11.16
C ARG A 95 2.87 -4.89 -11.80
N GLN A 96 1.95 -3.92 -11.89
CA GLN A 96 0.63 -4.16 -12.48
C GLN A 96 0.73 -4.63 -13.94
N THR A 97 1.60 -3.98 -14.72
CA THR A 97 1.81 -4.30 -16.13
C THR A 97 2.42 -5.68 -16.32
N THR A 98 3.43 -6.05 -15.51
CA THR A 98 4.07 -7.36 -15.57
C THR A 98 3.08 -8.48 -15.27
N ILE A 99 2.27 -8.34 -14.20
CA ILE A 99 1.23 -9.33 -13.87
C ILE A 99 0.23 -9.44 -15.02
N SER A 100 -0.35 -8.30 -15.44
CA SER A 100 -1.35 -8.27 -16.50
C SER A 100 -0.83 -8.87 -17.81
N HIS A 101 0.38 -8.54 -18.22
CA HIS A 101 0.98 -9.07 -19.44
C HIS A 101 1.19 -10.59 -19.34
N ALA A 102 1.78 -11.08 -18.24
CA ALA A 102 2.07 -12.49 -18.09
C ALA A 102 0.80 -13.36 -18.08
N VAL A 103 -0.29 -12.91 -17.43
CA VAL A 103 -1.55 -13.67 -17.35
C VAL A 103 -2.48 -13.49 -18.56
N THR A 104 -2.20 -12.54 -19.46
CA THR A 104 -3.01 -12.33 -20.69
C THR A 104 -2.27 -12.74 -21.97
N LYS A 105 -0.95 -12.59 -22.01
CA LYS A 105 -0.10 -12.82 -23.20
C LYS A 105 0.92 -13.94 -23.01
N GLY A 106 1.08 -14.48 -21.81
CA GLY A 106 2.08 -15.49 -21.49
C GLY A 106 3.49 -14.92 -21.44
N LEU A 107 4.49 -15.81 -21.47
CA LEU A 107 5.90 -15.44 -21.33
C LEU A 107 6.66 -15.41 -22.67
N ASN A 108 6.10 -15.99 -23.73
CA ASN A 108 6.75 -16.06 -25.04
C ASN A 108 6.27 -14.90 -25.94
N PRO A 109 7.12 -13.88 -26.21
CA PRO A 109 6.73 -12.73 -27.03
C PRO A 109 6.50 -13.09 -28.50
N ASN A 110 6.98 -14.25 -28.95
CA ASN A 110 6.85 -14.72 -30.34
C ASN A 110 5.70 -15.72 -30.52
N ALA A 111 4.89 -15.97 -29.49
CA ALA A 111 3.73 -16.85 -29.62
C ALA A 111 2.73 -16.25 -30.63
N PRO A 112 2.17 -17.05 -31.56
CA PRO A 112 1.06 -16.59 -32.38
C PRO A 112 -0.09 -16.13 -31.50
N MET A 113 -0.71 -15.00 -31.83
CA MET A 113 -1.79 -14.41 -31.04
C MET A 113 -3.14 -14.61 -31.74
N LYS A 114 -4.23 -14.61 -30.97
CA LYS A 114 -5.61 -14.57 -31.45
C LYS A 114 -6.41 -13.57 -30.64
N ASP A 115 -7.41 -12.94 -31.28
CA ASP A 115 -8.40 -12.13 -30.57
C ASP A 115 -9.22 -13.02 -29.62
N SER A 116 -9.28 -12.66 -28.35
CA SER A 116 -10.06 -13.38 -27.35
C SER A 116 -11.56 -13.04 -27.42
N GLY A 117 -11.94 -11.98 -28.13
CA GLY A 117 -13.30 -11.43 -28.16
C GLY A 117 -13.73 -10.75 -26.85
N ILE A 118 -12.80 -10.50 -25.92
CA ILE A 118 -13.07 -9.92 -24.60
C ILE A 118 -12.18 -8.69 -24.43
N ALA A 119 -12.82 -7.52 -24.27
CA ALA A 119 -12.12 -6.23 -24.30
C ALA A 119 -10.95 -6.11 -23.30
N TRP A 120 -11.07 -6.68 -22.10
CA TRP A 120 -10.01 -6.59 -21.09
C TRP A 120 -8.82 -7.53 -21.35
N LEU A 121 -9.05 -8.64 -22.05
CA LEU A 121 -8.01 -9.60 -22.44
C LEU A 121 -7.30 -9.15 -23.72
N GLY A 122 -8.05 -8.61 -24.67
CA GLY A 122 -7.54 -8.26 -26.00
C GLY A 122 -7.08 -9.52 -26.75
N GLU A 123 -5.82 -9.51 -27.19
CA GLU A 123 -5.22 -10.68 -27.83
C GLU A 123 -4.54 -11.60 -26.81
N VAL A 124 -4.76 -12.91 -26.97
CA VAL A 124 -4.16 -13.97 -26.16
C VAL A 124 -3.40 -14.96 -27.06
N PRO A 125 -2.45 -15.76 -26.53
CA PRO A 125 -1.77 -16.78 -27.33
C PRO A 125 -2.76 -17.74 -27.99
N ALA A 126 -2.52 -18.08 -29.25
CA ALA A 126 -3.45 -18.83 -30.09
C ALA A 126 -3.78 -20.21 -29.51
N HIS A 127 -2.83 -20.83 -28.81
CA HIS A 127 -2.98 -22.13 -28.16
C HIS A 127 -3.74 -22.08 -26.82
N TRP A 128 -3.96 -20.90 -26.24
CA TRP A 128 -4.72 -20.78 -24.99
C TRP A 128 -6.20 -20.97 -25.23
N GLU A 129 -6.89 -21.64 -24.30
CA GLU A 129 -8.35 -21.65 -24.29
C GLU A 129 -8.86 -20.39 -23.60
N VAL A 130 -10.05 -19.91 -23.98
CA VAL A 130 -10.70 -18.76 -23.33
C VAL A 130 -11.94 -19.29 -22.62
N LYS A 131 -11.97 -19.18 -21.29
CA LYS A 131 -13.00 -19.82 -20.44
C LYS A 131 -13.54 -18.87 -19.38
N GLN A 132 -14.75 -19.15 -18.92
CA GLN A 132 -15.31 -18.50 -17.72
C GLN A 132 -14.63 -19.00 -16.43
N LEU A 133 -14.55 -18.16 -15.41
CA LEU A 133 -13.94 -18.48 -14.11
C LEU A 133 -14.56 -19.70 -13.41
N ARG A 134 -15.83 -20.02 -13.69
CA ARG A 134 -16.45 -21.29 -13.24
C ARG A 134 -15.70 -22.54 -13.70
N HIS A 135 -14.87 -22.46 -14.73
CA HIS A 135 -14.02 -23.57 -15.17
C HIS A 135 -12.66 -23.60 -14.46
N PHE A 136 -12.26 -22.50 -13.83
CA PHE A 136 -11.00 -22.39 -13.08
C PHE A 136 -11.20 -22.78 -11.61
N ALA A 137 -12.32 -22.38 -11.02
CA ALA A 137 -12.60 -22.62 -9.61
C ALA A 137 -14.09 -22.85 -9.35
N GLU A 138 -14.39 -23.54 -8.27
CA GLU A 138 -15.72 -23.49 -7.66
C GLU A 138 -15.82 -22.19 -6.84
N VAL A 139 -16.69 -21.27 -7.29
CA VAL A 139 -16.90 -19.98 -6.64
C VAL A 139 -18.05 -20.11 -5.63
N LEU A 140 -17.75 -19.83 -4.37
CA LEU A 140 -18.62 -20.11 -3.24
C LEU A 140 -18.68 -18.91 -2.33
N ARG A 141 -19.89 -18.46 -1.99
CA ARG A 141 -20.06 -17.37 -1.02
C ARG A 141 -19.79 -17.87 0.40
N GLY A 142 -19.13 -17.03 1.20
CA GLY A 142 -19.03 -17.22 2.65
C GLY A 142 -20.40 -17.24 3.32
N LYS A 143 -20.44 -17.67 4.58
CA LYS A 143 -21.70 -17.85 5.30
C LYS A 143 -21.54 -17.42 6.75
N PHE A 144 -22.46 -16.59 7.20
CA PHE A 144 -22.72 -16.38 8.62
C PHE A 144 -24.17 -15.94 8.74
N THR A 145 -25.08 -16.83 9.15
CA THR A 145 -26.53 -16.56 9.06
C THR A 145 -27.09 -15.84 10.29
N HIS A 146 -26.43 -15.92 11.45
CA HIS A 146 -26.90 -15.28 12.68
C HIS A 146 -26.89 -13.74 12.57
N ARG A 147 -27.87 -13.09 13.20
CA ARG A 147 -28.01 -11.63 13.27
C ARG A 147 -28.41 -11.24 14.70
N PRO A 148 -27.79 -10.22 15.32
CA PRO A 148 -26.72 -9.39 14.78
C PRO A 148 -25.39 -10.16 14.63
N ARG A 149 -24.51 -9.72 13.72
CA ARG A 149 -23.26 -10.45 13.44
C ARG A 149 -22.29 -10.45 14.61
N ASN A 150 -22.30 -9.43 15.45
CA ASN A 150 -21.35 -9.23 16.54
C ASN A 150 -21.79 -9.85 17.87
N ASP A 151 -22.72 -10.82 17.86
CA ASP A 151 -23.14 -11.54 19.06
C ASP A 151 -21.98 -12.38 19.62
N PRO A 152 -21.42 -12.05 20.80
CA PRO A 152 -20.27 -12.75 21.38
C PRO A 152 -20.49 -14.26 21.58
N ALA A 153 -21.74 -14.71 21.67
CA ALA A 153 -22.07 -16.12 21.92
C ALA A 153 -21.61 -17.09 20.81
N PHE A 154 -21.18 -16.58 19.65
CA PHE A 154 -20.72 -17.35 18.49
C PHE A 154 -19.20 -17.32 18.28
N TYR A 155 -18.47 -16.56 19.11
CA TYR A 155 -17.04 -16.29 18.94
C TYR A 155 -16.19 -16.91 20.07
N ASP A 156 -14.89 -16.63 20.02
CA ASP A 156 -13.87 -17.00 21.02
C ASP A 156 -13.70 -18.52 21.22
N GLY A 157 -13.83 -19.28 20.13
CA GLY A 157 -13.50 -20.70 20.07
C GLY A 157 -12.20 -20.99 19.32
N GLY A 158 -12.09 -22.17 18.72
CA GLY A 158 -10.89 -22.65 18.02
C GLY A 158 -10.92 -22.57 16.50
N TYR A 159 -11.99 -22.05 15.88
CA TYR A 159 -12.18 -22.13 14.43
C TYR A 159 -11.89 -20.78 13.75
N PRO A 160 -10.91 -20.66 12.84
CA PRO A 160 -10.52 -19.38 12.24
C PRO A 160 -11.67 -18.69 11.49
N PHE A 161 -11.90 -17.40 11.76
CA PHE A 161 -12.90 -16.59 11.08
C PHE A 161 -12.28 -15.39 10.36
N VAL A 162 -11.98 -15.58 9.08
CA VAL A 162 -11.30 -14.59 8.23
C VAL A 162 -12.24 -13.44 7.89
N GLN A 163 -11.79 -12.21 8.12
CA GLN A 163 -12.47 -10.97 7.79
C GLN A 163 -11.84 -10.30 6.56
N THR A 164 -12.55 -9.32 5.99
CA THR A 164 -12.05 -8.55 4.84
C THR A 164 -10.72 -7.87 5.13
N GLY A 165 -10.51 -7.42 6.37
CA GLY A 165 -9.24 -6.83 6.82
C GLY A 165 -8.04 -7.78 6.75
N ASP A 166 -8.28 -9.08 6.98
CA ASP A 166 -7.23 -10.11 6.89
C ASP A 166 -6.80 -10.35 5.44
N ILE A 167 -7.71 -10.17 4.48
CA ILE A 167 -7.39 -10.22 3.05
C ILE A 167 -6.55 -9.00 2.66
N THR A 168 -6.99 -7.79 3.04
CA THR A 168 -6.29 -6.55 2.68
C THR A 168 -4.92 -6.40 3.34
N GLY A 169 -4.74 -7.02 4.51
CA GLY A 169 -3.46 -7.04 5.23
C GLY A 169 -2.51 -8.15 4.75
N ALA A 170 -2.99 -9.08 3.92
CA ALA A 170 -2.16 -10.14 3.38
C ALA A 170 -1.52 -9.72 2.05
N SER A 171 -0.22 -9.95 1.89
CA SER A 171 0.41 -9.78 0.57
C SER A 171 -0.15 -10.80 -0.43
N ARG A 172 -0.15 -12.08 -0.04
CA ARG A 172 -0.67 -13.19 -0.85
C ARG A 172 -1.28 -14.31 -0.03
N TYR A 173 -0.67 -14.65 1.10
CA TYR A 173 -1.12 -15.74 1.96
C TYR A 173 -1.65 -15.20 3.28
N ILE A 174 -2.83 -15.66 3.70
CA ILE A 174 -3.36 -15.42 5.03
C ILE A 174 -2.73 -16.47 5.96
N GLN A 175 -1.75 -16.03 6.75
CA GLN A 175 -0.99 -16.89 7.66
C GLN A 175 -1.43 -16.78 9.13
N SER A 176 -2.21 -15.74 9.46
CA SER A 176 -2.75 -15.53 10.81
C SER A 176 -4.18 -15.01 10.74
N PHE A 177 -4.90 -15.14 11.85
CA PHE A 177 -6.27 -14.70 12.03
C PHE A 177 -6.44 -14.13 13.43
N ARG A 178 -7.35 -13.17 13.59
CA ARG A 178 -7.62 -12.52 14.88
C ARG A 178 -8.91 -12.99 15.53
N GLN A 179 -9.91 -13.28 14.70
CA GLN A 179 -11.24 -13.66 15.15
C GLN A 179 -11.45 -15.16 14.95
N THR A 180 -12.11 -15.79 15.90
CA THR A 180 -12.45 -17.22 15.85
C THR A 180 -13.92 -17.45 16.15
N LEU A 181 -14.48 -18.51 15.58
CA LEU A 181 -15.79 -19.05 15.92
C LEU A 181 -15.66 -20.12 16.99
N ASN A 182 -16.72 -20.29 17.78
CA ASN A 182 -16.97 -21.49 18.58
C ASN A 182 -17.92 -22.45 17.84
N GLU A 183 -18.34 -23.55 18.47
CA GLU A 183 -19.23 -24.56 17.90
C GLU A 183 -20.58 -23.99 17.44
N ARG A 184 -21.11 -22.99 18.15
CA ARG A 184 -22.33 -22.28 17.71
C ARG A 184 -22.04 -21.46 16.47
N GLY A 185 -20.90 -20.78 16.41
CA GLY A 185 -20.41 -20.04 15.24
C GLY A 185 -20.31 -20.91 14.00
N THR A 186 -19.67 -22.08 14.10
CA THR A 186 -19.53 -23.00 12.95
C THR A 186 -20.86 -23.51 12.45
N SER A 187 -21.84 -23.74 13.34
CA SER A 187 -23.18 -24.24 12.98
C SER A 187 -23.97 -23.29 12.06
N VAL A 188 -23.69 -21.98 12.11
CA VAL A 188 -24.32 -20.93 11.27
C VAL A 188 -23.42 -20.47 10.12
N SER A 189 -22.27 -21.12 9.94
CA SER A 189 -21.26 -20.77 8.94
C SER A 189 -20.97 -21.95 8.01
N LYS A 190 -19.91 -21.83 7.20
CA LYS A 190 -19.40 -22.86 6.29
C LYS A 190 -17.87 -22.81 6.31
N GLU A 191 -17.25 -23.98 6.47
CA GLU A 191 -15.81 -24.13 6.39
C GLU A 191 -15.32 -24.17 4.94
N PHE A 192 -14.14 -23.62 4.71
CA PHE A 192 -13.40 -23.68 3.46
C PHE A 192 -12.01 -24.29 3.72
N PRO A 193 -11.50 -25.15 2.82
CA PRO A 193 -10.21 -25.80 3.01
C PRO A 193 -9.05 -24.81 2.84
N SER A 194 -7.90 -25.16 3.43
CA SER A 194 -6.61 -24.54 3.08
C SER A 194 -6.35 -24.65 1.57
N GLY A 195 -5.72 -23.64 0.99
CA GLY A 195 -5.53 -23.52 -0.46
C GLY A 195 -6.73 -22.92 -1.21
N THR A 196 -7.79 -22.50 -0.50
CA THR A 196 -8.85 -21.67 -1.11
C THR A 196 -8.33 -20.25 -1.33
N LEU A 197 -8.49 -19.72 -2.54
CA LEU A 197 -8.31 -18.30 -2.81
C LEU A 197 -9.56 -17.56 -2.33
N VAL A 198 -9.42 -16.59 -1.43
CA VAL A 198 -10.51 -15.76 -0.95
C VAL A 198 -10.48 -14.38 -1.60
N MET A 199 -11.64 -13.80 -1.84
CA MET A 199 -11.80 -12.48 -2.44
C MET A 199 -12.84 -11.65 -1.70
N ALA A 200 -12.52 -10.39 -1.41
CA ALA A 200 -13.46 -9.43 -0.85
C ALA A 200 -14.42 -8.90 -1.93
N ILE A 201 -15.72 -8.81 -1.60
CA ILE A 201 -16.79 -8.46 -2.56
C ILE A 201 -17.70 -7.31 -2.10
N ALA A 202 -17.37 -6.65 -0.98
CA ALA A 202 -18.15 -5.54 -0.43
C ALA A 202 -17.25 -4.34 -0.12
N ALA A 203 -16.45 -4.41 0.95
CA ALA A 203 -15.35 -3.48 1.19
C ALA A 203 -14.09 -4.00 0.47
N ASN A 204 -13.28 -3.10 -0.10
CA ASN A 204 -12.02 -3.45 -0.79
C ASN A 204 -12.20 -4.52 -1.88
N ILE A 205 -13.18 -4.29 -2.75
CA ILE A 205 -13.60 -5.24 -3.80
C ILE A 205 -12.40 -5.66 -4.67
N GLY A 206 -12.26 -6.96 -4.85
CA GLY A 206 -11.22 -7.55 -5.71
C GLY A 206 -9.87 -7.75 -5.05
N ASP A 207 -9.71 -7.40 -3.77
CA ASP A 207 -8.56 -7.86 -2.99
C ASP A 207 -8.67 -9.38 -2.79
N VAL A 208 -7.55 -10.07 -3.02
CA VAL A 208 -7.45 -11.52 -2.99
C VAL A 208 -6.28 -12.00 -2.14
N ALA A 209 -6.48 -13.15 -1.49
CA ALA A 209 -5.43 -13.83 -0.74
C ALA A 209 -5.72 -15.34 -0.69
N ILE A 210 -4.74 -16.14 -0.32
CA ILE A 210 -4.83 -17.61 -0.24
C ILE A 210 -4.83 -18.04 1.22
N LEU A 211 -5.77 -18.88 1.61
CA LEU A 211 -5.79 -19.50 2.94
C LEU A 211 -4.65 -20.51 3.11
N THR A 212 -3.88 -20.43 4.20
CA THR A 212 -2.90 -21.48 4.57
C THR A 212 -3.45 -22.47 5.61
N PHE A 213 -4.69 -22.30 6.05
CA PHE A 213 -5.40 -23.15 7.02
C PHE A 213 -6.90 -23.21 6.66
N PRO A 214 -7.64 -24.25 7.09
CA PRO A 214 -9.10 -24.27 6.98
C PRO A 214 -9.72 -23.10 7.74
N ALA A 215 -10.67 -22.39 7.13
CA ALA A 215 -11.26 -21.20 7.72
C ALA A 215 -12.73 -21.00 7.35
N TYR A 216 -13.40 -20.20 8.15
CA TYR A 216 -14.75 -19.68 7.93
C TYR A 216 -14.64 -18.21 7.56
N PHE A 217 -15.60 -17.66 6.81
CA PHE A 217 -15.66 -16.22 6.53
C PHE A 217 -17.09 -15.75 6.25
N PRO A 218 -17.40 -14.46 6.50
CA PRO A 218 -18.73 -13.91 6.28
C PRO A 218 -19.11 -13.89 4.80
N ASP A 219 -20.39 -13.62 4.53
CA ASP A 219 -20.96 -13.46 3.20
C ASP A 219 -20.40 -12.27 2.38
N SER A 220 -19.55 -11.41 2.97
CA SER A 220 -18.81 -10.33 2.30
C SER A 220 -17.50 -10.81 1.64
N ILE A 221 -17.21 -12.11 1.75
CA ILE A 221 -16.07 -12.78 1.13
C ILE A 221 -16.59 -13.96 0.30
N VAL A 222 -15.95 -14.21 -0.84
CA VAL A 222 -16.14 -15.42 -1.63
C VAL A 222 -14.86 -16.25 -1.62
N GLY A 223 -15.00 -17.57 -1.60
CA GLY A 223 -13.92 -18.52 -1.84
C GLY A 223 -13.95 -19.01 -3.28
N LEU A 224 -12.79 -19.11 -3.90
CA LEU A 224 -12.52 -19.74 -5.18
C LEU A 224 -11.67 -20.98 -4.90
N VAL A 225 -12.32 -22.15 -4.90
CA VAL A 225 -11.63 -23.43 -4.71
C VAL A 225 -11.13 -23.90 -6.07
N PRO A 226 -9.81 -23.96 -6.33
CA PRO A 226 -9.27 -24.26 -7.65
C PRO A 226 -9.68 -25.67 -8.10
N LYS A 227 -10.05 -25.81 -9.37
CA LYS A 227 -10.35 -27.10 -10.00
C LYS A 227 -9.08 -27.82 -10.40
N LEU A 228 -9.20 -29.13 -10.67
CA LEU A 228 -8.09 -29.92 -11.21
C LEU A 228 -7.59 -29.30 -12.53
N GLY A 229 -6.27 -29.16 -12.66
CA GLY A 229 -5.66 -28.54 -13.84
C GLY A 229 -5.61 -27.01 -13.78
N VAL A 230 -5.77 -26.42 -12.59
CA VAL A 230 -5.61 -24.99 -12.36
C VAL A 230 -4.56 -24.81 -11.28
N ASP A 231 -3.48 -24.13 -11.64
CA ASP A 231 -2.42 -23.77 -10.72
C ASP A 231 -2.89 -22.61 -9.82
N LEU A 232 -2.85 -22.82 -8.50
CA LEU A 232 -3.37 -21.85 -7.52
C LEU A 232 -2.57 -20.53 -7.52
N PRO A 233 -1.21 -20.54 -7.56
CA PRO A 233 -0.41 -19.35 -7.84
C PRO A 233 -0.85 -18.56 -9.07
N PHE A 234 -1.03 -19.22 -10.22
CA PHE A 234 -1.53 -18.60 -11.42
C PHE A 234 -2.92 -17.99 -11.22
N LEU A 235 -3.84 -18.72 -10.58
CA LEU A 235 -5.19 -18.23 -10.29
C LEU A 235 -5.16 -16.97 -9.40
N TYR A 236 -4.27 -16.90 -8.42
CA TYR A 236 -4.06 -15.70 -7.62
C TYR A 236 -3.68 -14.50 -8.50
N TYR A 237 -2.65 -14.64 -9.34
CA TYR A 237 -2.20 -13.56 -10.22
C TYR A 237 -3.25 -13.15 -11.26
N LEU A 238 -3.98 -14.13 -11.80
CA LEU A 238 -5.10 -13.88 -12.69
C LEU A 238 -6.16 -13.01 -12.00
N MET A 239 -6.58 -13.38 -10.78
CA MET A 239 -7.57 -12.63 -10.04
C MET A 239 -7.07 -11.23 -9.64
N THR A 240 -5.78 -11.08 -9.31
CA THR A 240 -5.16 -9.77 -9.07
C THR A 240 -5.25 -8.88 -10.32
N ALA A 241 -4.97 -9.41 -11.51
CA ALA A 241 -5.09 -8.65 -12.76
C ALA A 241 -6.54 -8.27 -13.10
N MET A 242 -7.51 -9.10 -12.70
CA MET A 242 -8.93 -8.90 -12.96
C MET A 242 -9.59 -7.84 -12.06
N LYS A 243 -8.91 -7.36 -11.01
CA LYS A 243 -9.44 -6.32 -10.11
C LYS A 243 -9.92 -5.07 -10.85
N THR A 244 -9.12 -4.53 -11.77
CA THR A 244 -9.48 -3.32 -12.52
C THR A 244 -10.71 -3.52 -13.43
N PRO A 245 -10.76 -4.56 -14.29
CA PRO A 245 -11.96 -4.89 -15.06
C PRO A 245 -13.23 -5.11 -14.21
N MET A 246 -13.08 -5.74 -13.06
CA MET A 246 -14.19 -5.99 -12.14
C MET A 246 -14.73 -4.70 -11.54
N MET A 247 -13.86 -3.78 -11.14
CA MET A 247 -14.27 -2.47 -10.61
C MET A 247 -14.98 -1.62 -11.67
N GLN A 248 -14.49 -1.59 -12.91
CA GLN A 248 -15.12 -0.86 -14.01
C GLN A 248 -16.55 -1.35 -14.29
N THR A 249 -16.77 -2.67 -14.19
CA THR A 249 -18.11 -3.26 -14.37
C THR A 249 -19.02 -2.99 -13.17
N ALA A 250 -18.48 -3.05 -11.95
CA ALA A 250 -19.24 -2.82 -10.72
C ALA A 250 -19.73 -1.37 -10.56
N THR A 251 -18.97 -0.36 -11.02
CA THR A 251 -19.37 1.06 -10.92
C THR A 251 -20.59 1.41 -11.79
N VAL A 252 -20.81 0.68 -12.89
CA VAL A 252 -21.94 0.90 -13.80
C VAL A 252 -23.25 0.37 -13.21
N SER A 253 -23.19 -0.68 -12.38
CA SER A 253 -24.33 -1.17 -11.60
C SER A 253 -24.41 -0.43 -10.27
N THR A 254 -25.55 0.18 -9.92
CA THR A 254 -25.77 0.93 -8.67
C THR A 254 -25.59 0.14 -7.36
N GLN A 255 -25.14 -1.12 -7.41
CA GLN A 255 -24.76 -1.94 -6.27
C GLN A 255 -23.26 -2.24 -6.33
N LEU A 256 -22.49 -1.74 -5.34
CA LEU A 256 -21.06 -2.02 -5.16
C LEU A 256 -20.77 -3.46 -4.66
N ASN A 257 -21.71 -4.40 -4.77
CA ASN A 257 -21.51 -5.77 -4.29
C ASN A 257 -21.43 -6.74 -5.47
N LEU A 258 -20.29 -7.42 -5.60
CA LEU A 258 -20.15 -8.49 -6.59
C LEU A 258 -20.85 -9.76 -6.08
N ASN A 259 -21.66 -10.38 -6.93
CA ASN A 259 -22.28 -11.66 -6.65
C ASN A 259 -21.47 -12.83 -7.26
N VAL A 260 -21.79 -14.05 -6.82
CA VAL A 260 -21.07 -15.27 -7.23
C VAL A 260 -21.19 -15.51 -8.72
N ASP A 261 -22.35 -15.23 -9.34
CA ASP A 261 -22.57 -15.46 -10.76
C ASP A 261 -21.80 -14.48 -11.65
N GLN A 262 -21.73 -13.21 -11.24
CA GLN A 262 -20.90 -12.20 -11.88
C GLN A 262 -19.44 -12.63 -11.89
N ILE A 263 -18.91 -13.08 -10.75
CA ILE A 263 -17.52 -13.55 -10.65
C ILE A 263 -17.33 -14.82 -11.48
N SER A 264 -18.24 -15.79 -11.36
CA SER A 264 -18.16 -17.08 -12.07
C SER A 264 -18.22 -16.95 -13.60
N SER A 265 -18.83 -15.88 -14.11
CA SER A 265 -19.00 -15.61 -15.55
C SER A 265 -17.89 -14.78 -16.16
N LEU A 266 -16.98 -14.21 -15.35
CA LEU A 266 -15.82 -13.50 -15.89
C LEU A 266 -14.97 -14.44 -16.74
N VAL A 267 -14.48 -13.93 -17.86
CA VAL A 267 -13.75 -14.71 -18.87
C VAL A 267 -12.27 -14.41 -18.79
N ALA A 268 -11.44 -15.45 -18.82
CA ALA A 268 -9.98 -15.40 -18.75
C ALA A 268 -9.31 -16.39 -19.72
N GLY A 269 -8.04 -16.13 -20.06
CA GLY A 269 -7.18 -17.08 -20.75
C GLY A 269 -6.81 -18.26 -19.84
N CYS A 270 -6.82 -19.46 -20.40
CA CYS A 270 -6.51 -20.72 -19.73
C CYS A 270 -5.32 -21.38 -20.47
N PRO A 271 -4.07 -21.09 -20.06
CA PRO A 271 -2.89 -21.78 -20.56
C PRO A 271 -2.87 -23.26 -20.10
N PRO A 272 -2.08 -24.12 -20.74
CA PRO A 272 -1.72 -25.42 -20.17
C PRO A 272 -1.15 -25.30 -18.76
N VAL A 273 -1.39 -26.30 -17.89
CA VAL A 273 -0.97 -26.27 -16.46
C VAL A 273 0.53 -26.00 -16.30
N SER A 274 1.37 -26.58 -17.15
CA SER A 274 2.81 -26.34 -17.13
C SER A 274 3.17 -24.87 -17.41
N GLU A 275 2.41 -24.21 -18.28
CA GLU A 275 2.59 -22.79 -18.60
C GLU A 275 2.02 -21.90 -17.50
N GLN A 276 0.90 -22.27 -16.87
CA GLN A 276 0.39 -21.60 -15.68
C GLN A 276 1.45 -21.57 -14.56
N ALA A 277 2.07 -22.72 -14.26
CA ALA A 277 3.14 -22.83 -13.28
C ALA A 277 4.38 -22.02 -13.67
N ALA A 278 4.75 -21.99 -14.95
CA ALA A 278 5.86 -21.17 -15.43
C ALA A 278 5.58 -19.67 -15.30
N ILE A 279 4.36 -19.23 -15.63
CA ILE A 279 3.90 -17.84 -15.44
C ILE A 279 3.96 -17.47 -13.96
N ALA A 280 3.44 -18.33 -13.08
CA ALA A 280 3.46 -18.10 -11.65
C ALA A 280 4.90 -17.95 -11.11
N ALA A 281 5.80 -18.88 -11.47
CA ALA A 281 7.19 -18.83 -11.02
C ALA A 281 7.94 -17.60 -11.56
N PHE A 282 7.68 -17.20 -12.81
CA PHE A 282 8.21 -15.96 -13.36
C PHE A 282 7.71 -14.73 -12.58
N LEU A 283 6.42 -14.67 -12.28
CA LEU A 283 5.83 -13.57 -11.52
C LEU A 283 6.34 -13.53 -10.08
N ASP A 284 6.51 -14.68 -9.43
CA ASP A 284 7.12 -14.77 -8.10
C ASP A 284 8.49 -14.08 -8.09
N ALA A 285 9.37 -14.48 -9.01
CA ALA A 285 10.74 -13.95 -9.09
C ALA A 285 10.78 -12.45 -9.48
N GLU A 286 9.99 -12.05 -10.48
CA GLU A 286 10.02 -10.66 -10.96
C GLU A 286 9.37 -9.71 -9.94
N LEU A 287 8.31 -10.14 -9.24
CA LEU A 287 7.69 -9.32 -8.21
C LEU A 287 8.57 -9.22 -6.96
N GLU A 288 9.26 -10.28 -6.56
CA GLU A 288 10.25 -10.21 -5.48
C GLU A 288 11.35 -9.17 -5.80
N ARG A 289 11.83 -9.16 -7.05
CA ARG A 289 12.79 -8.15 -7.53
C ARG A 289 12.24 -6.73 -7.44
N LEU A 290 11.00 -6.52 -7.88
CA LEU A 290 10.36 -5.20 -7.83
C LEU A 290 10.10 -4.74 -6.39
N GLU A 291 9.68 -5.64 -5.51
CA GLU A 291 9.50 -5.36 -4.07
C GLU A 291 10.82 -4.98 -3.40
N ALA A 292 11.93 -5.66 -3.72
CA ALA A 292 13.24 -5.30 -3.21
C ALA A 292 13.69 -3.90 -3.65
N LEU A 293 13.48 -3.53 -4.91
CA LEU A 293 13.78 -2.19 -5.43
C LEU A 293 12.92 -1.11 -4.77
N GLN A 294 11.63 -1.40 -4.55
CA GLN A 294 10.73 -0.48 -3.87
C GLN A 294 11.18 -0.26 -2.42
N ALA A 295 11.50 -1.33 -1.69
CA ALA A 295 11.99 -1.24 -0.31
C ALA A 295 13.31 -0.47 -0.20
N GLU A 296 14.19 -0.59 -1.20
CA GLU A 296 15.43 0.20 -1.27
C GLU A 296 15.16 1.68 -1.50
N ALA A 297 14.24 2.03 -2.41
CA ALA A 297 13.82 3.42 -2.65
C ALA A 297 13.18 4.05 -1.41
N GLU A 298 12.27 3.33 -0.73
CA GLU A 298 11.64 3.75 0.52
C GLU A 298 12.68 4.00 1.63
N ARG A 299 13.65 3.10 1.78
CA ARG A 299 14.78 3.29 2.71
C ARG A 299 15.62 4.51 2.35
N GLY A 300 15.86 4.74 1.05
CA GLY A 300 16.56 5.91 0.55
C GLY A 300 15.85 7.22 0.93
N ILE A 301 14.52 7.26 0.83
CA ILE A 301 13.70 8.41 1.26
C ILE A 301 13.89 8.67 2.76
N GLU A 302 13.84 7.64 3.59
CA GLU A 302 14.00 7.80 5.04
C GLU A 302 15.41 8.33 5.40
N LEU A 303 16.46 7.81 4.77
CA LEU A 303 17.82 8.32 4.97
C LEU A 303 17.99 9.77 4.50
N LEU A 304 17.34 10.16 3.40
CA LEU A 304 17.34 11.54 2.91
C LEU A 304 16.61 12.48 3.88
N LYS A 305 15.48 12.06 4.45
CA LYS A 305 14.75 12.81 5.48
C LYS A 305 15.60 12.98 6.75
N GLU A 306 16.25 11.90 7.21
CA GLU A 306 17.16 11.94 8.36
C GLU A 306 18.32 12.90 8.11
N ARG A 307 18.99 12.78 6.95
CA ARG A 307 20.07 13.67 6.54
C ARG A 307 19.62 15.13 6.53
N ARG A 308 18.42 15.42 6.03
CA ARG A 308 17.86 16.78 6.00
C ARG A 308 17.71 17.34 7.43
N SER A 309 17.10 16.56 8.32
CA SER A 309 16.91 16.95 9.72
C SER A 309 18.24 17.18 10.45
N ALA A 310 19.21 16.28 10.25
CA ALA A 310 20.55 16.41 10.82
C ALA A 310 21.30 17.64 10.28
N LEU A 311 21.20 17.91 8.97
CA LEU A 311 21.83 19.07 8.35
C LEU A 311 21.28 20.39 8.90
N ILE A 312 19.95 20.49 9.04
CA ILE A 312 19.29 21.65 9.64
C ILE A 312 19.77 21.84 11.07
N ALA A 313 19.74 20.78 11.89
CA ALA A 313 20.17 20.86 13.29
C ALA A 313 21.64 21.28 13.41
N ALA A 314 22.53 20.69 12.62
CA ALA A 314 23.96 20.99 12.66
C ALA A 314 24.27 22.43 12.20
N ALA A 315 23.57 22.94 11.18
CA ALA A 315 23.74 24.32 10.73
C ALA A 315 23.17 25.35 11.73
N VAL A 316 21.98 25.08 12.31
CA VAL A 316 21.34 25.97 13.30
C VAL A 316 22.12 26.02 14.62
N THR A 317 22.74 24.91 15.02
CA THR A 317 23.53 24.83 16.26
C THR A 317 24.99 25.25 16.09
N GLY A 318 25.41 25.62 14.87
CA GLY A 318 26.78 26.03 14.58
C GLY A 318 27.81 24.89 14.56
N GLN A 319 27.36 23.63 14.49
CA GLN A 319 28.25 22.48 14.31
C GLN A 319 28.86 22.43 12.90
N ILE A 320 28.22 23.09 11.93
CA ILE A 320 28.75 23.32 10.58
C ILE A 320 28.99 24.81 10.41
N ASP A 321 30.24 25.17 10.12
CA ASP A 321 30.56 26.54 9.72
C ASP A 321 30.22 26.74 8.23
N VAL A 322 29.20 27.55 7.98
CA VAL A 322 28.72 27.86 6.63
C VAL A 322 29.28 29.18 6.10
N ARG A 323 30.10 29.90 6.88
CA ARG A 323 30.70 31.18 6.49
C ARG A 323 31.70 30.93 5.36
N GLY A 324 31.50 31.61 4.22
CA GLY A 324 32.33 31.44 3.03
C GLY A 324 31.86 30.37 2.03
N GLN A 325 30.79 29.61 2.30
CA GLN A 325 30.20 28.66 1.33
C GLN A 325 29.17 29.28 0.37
N VAL A 326 29.15 30.61 0.32
CA VAL A 326 28.38 31.42 -0.62
C VAL A 326 29.26 31.67 -1.83
N GLU A 327 29.52 30.64 -2.64
CA GLU A 327 30.08 30.84 -3.98
C GLU A 327 28.94 30.93 -5.00
N ASP A 328 28.86 32.12 -5.60
CA ASP A 328 28.28 32.52 -6.89
C ASP A 328 26.99 31.85 -7.38
N ILE A 329 25.88 32.53 -7.14
CA ILE A 329 24.78 32.54 -8.14
C ILE A 329 25.11 33.70 -9.09
N ALA A 330 25.89 33.41 -10.13
CA ALA A 330 25.94 34.26 -11.31
C ALA A 330 24.59 34.13 -12.05
N ILE A 331 23.96 35.30 -12.19
CA ILE A 331 22.76 35.72 -12.93
C ILE A 331 22.29 34.76 -14.04
#